data_AF-A0A7S3BKI3-F1
#
_entry.id   AF-A0A7S3BKI3-F1
#
_cell.length_a   1.000
_cell.length_b   1.000
_cell.length_c   1.000
_cell.angle_alpha   90.00
_cell.angle_beta   90.00
_cell.angle_gamma   90.00
#
_symmetry.space_group_name_H-M   'P 1'
#
loop_
_entity.id
_entity.type
_entity.pdbx_description
1 polymer ?
#
loop_
_entity_poly.entity_id
_entity_poly.type
_entity_poly.pdbx_seq_one_letter_code
_entity_poly.pdbx_strand_id
1 'polypeptide(L)'
;AREREQAKAPRSAAPRGGARARASGASGARTDPHGARGVGWRRADRCRRPICEAGPIVGCRGGAFADPGGPQARGRAQGARRPRSQPQQRQPTARARRGAAMASKPGVMYDFPWEPMGNYKYLLLAPFAVAAAAGLDDSDDWCRHMVLLVLARYVLAQLFVTASRIHAISGKHRIQKRGVNFEQMDREDNWDDFLILQALVMTAVHWVLPGFANFPLFSWRGLAQCALLHAGPTEFVYYWFHRALHNHALYGAYHSHHHKSFVTEPTSGSCHPFMEHLGYTPNFA
;
A
#
# COMPACT_ATOMS: atom_id res chain seq x y z
N ALA A 1 73.63 -0.24 -15.58
CA ALA A 1 74.40 0.94 -15.16
C ALA A 1 74.17 2.06 -16.18
N ARG A 2 73.73 3.24 -15.72
CA ARG A 2 73.81 4.62 -16.30
C ARG A 2 73.37 4.86 -17.77
N GLU A 3 72.80 5.97 -18.21
CA GLU A 3 72.19 7.21 -17.66
C GLU A 3 71.59 8.00 -18.87
N ARG A 4 70.43 8.65 -18.68
CA ARG A 4 69.95 9.98 -19.21
C ARG A 4 69.77 10.15 -20.74
N GLU A 5 68.69 10.80 -21.23
CA GLU A 5 68.44 12.26 -21.25
C GLU A 5 67.00 12.58 -21.76
N GLN A 6 66.10 13.15 -20.94
CA GLN A 6 65.53 14.53 -20.92
C GLN A 6 64.69 15.05 -22.11
N ALA A 7 63.44 15.49 -21.79
CA ALA A 7 62.73 16.75 -22.17
C ALA A 7 61.20 16.51 -22.18
N LYS A 8 60.25 17.36 -21.76
CA LYS A 8 60.17 18.68 -21.09
C LYS A 8 58.68 18.91 -20.72
N ALA A 9 58.39 19.52 -19.56
CA ALA A 9 57.04 19.94 -19.10
C ALA A 9 56.68 21.36 -19.62
N PRO A 10 55.48 21.92 -19.29
CA PRO A 10 55.42 22.73 -18.06
C PRO A 10 54.09 22.68 -17.28
N ARG A 11 54.20 22.93 -15.97
CA ARG A 11 53.11 23.19 -15.01
C ARG A 11 53.00 24.69 -14.71
N SER A 12 51.77 25.11 -14.44
CA SER A 12 51.33 26.45 -14.04
C SER A 12 51.75 26.84 -12.62
N ALA A 13 52.01 28.14 -12.42
CA ALA A 13 52.29 28.79 -11.14
C ALA A 13 51.17 29.78 -10.77
N ALA A 14 50.85 29.89 -9.47
CA ALA A 14 50.37 31.11 -8.79
C ALA A 14 50.22 30.89 -7.25
N PRO A 15 50.30 31.95 -6.42
CA PRO A 15 51.02 31.89 -5.14
C PRO A 15 50.17 32.09 -3.86
N ARG A 16 50.84 31.95 -2.70
CA ARG A 16 50.36 32.26 -1.34
C ARG A 16 50.84 33.63 -0.84
N GLY A 17 50.06 34.23 0.07
CA GLY A 17 50.40 35.32 1.01
C GLY A 17 49.24 36.32 1.11
N GLY A 18 48.69 36.77 2.25
CA GLY A 18 49.03 36.72 3.67
C GLY A 18 48.83 38.13 4.26
N ALA A 19 47.90 38.36 5.20
CA ALA A 19 47.95 39.38 6.26
C ALA A 19 46.63 39.51 7.05
N ARG A 20 46.76 39.94 8.31
CA ARG A 20 45.81 39.96 9.44
C ARG A 20 44.85 41.16 9.47
N ALA A 21 43.72 41.02 10.16
CA ALA A 21 43.17 42.06 11.05
C ALA A 21 42.19 41.46 12.11
N ARG A 22 42.20 42.05 13.31
CA ARG A 22 41.50 41.69 14.56
C ARG A 22 40.07 42.26 14.66
N ALA A 23 39.30 41.73 15.63
CA ALA A 23 38.35 42.39 16.58
C ALA A 23 37.04 41.58 16.71
N SER A 24 36.78 40.82 17.79
CA SER A 24 36.29 41.19 19.14
C SER A 24 34.79 41.56 19.23
N GLY A 25 34.03 40.77 19.99
CA GLY A 25 33.20 41.26 21.11
C GLY A 25 31.74 41.69 20.87
N ALA A 26 30.83 40.85 21.36
CA ALA A 26 29.71 41.15 22.28
C ALA A 26 28.55 42.11 21.92
N SER A 27 27.33 41.61 22.21
CA SER A 27 26.22 42.26 22.94
C SER A 27 25.59 43.55 22.39
N GLY A 28 24.25 43.57 22.25
CA GLY A 28 23.50 44.82 22.37
C GLY A 28 22.12 44.82 21.73
N ALA A 29 21.11 45.02 22.56
CA ALA A 29 19.70 45.09 22.21
C ALA A 29 19.28 46.41 21.55
N ARG A 30 18.14 46.33 20.82
CA ARG A 30 17.12 47.38 20.53
C ARG A 30 17.60 48.75 20.04
N THR A 31 17.07 49.15 18.89
CA THR A 31 16.02 50.19 18.81
C THR A 31 15.44 50.26 17.40
N ASP A 32 14.13 50.08 17.31
CA ASP A 32 13.27 50.57 16.23
C ASP A 32 13.08 52.09 16.46
N PRO A 33 12.89 52.92 15.40
CA PRO A 33 11.50 53.19 15.00
C PRO A 33 11.26 53.52 13.51
N HIS A 34 9.96 53.40 13.17
CA HIS A 34 9.24 53.95 12.01
C HIS A 34 9.20 53.13 10.70
N GLY A 35 8.24 52.19 10.67
CA GLY A 35 6.95 52.48 10.02
C GLY A 35 6.73 52.00 8.58
N ALA A 36 6.08 50.86 8.41
CA ALA A 36 5.15 50.61 7.30
C ALA A 36 4.21 49.41 7.58
N ARG A 37 2.99 49.76 8.02
CA ARG A 37 1.67 49.12 7.85
C ARG A 37 1.62 47.63 7.43
N GLY A 38 1.06 46.83 8.33
CA GLY A 38 0.74 45.43 8.11
C GLY A 38 -0.45 45.19 7.17
N VAL A 39 -0.41 44.02 6.52
CA VAL A 39 -1.56 43.38 5.86
C VAL A 39 -1.71 42.00 6.48
N GLY A 40 -2.76 41.85 7.29
CA GLY A 40 -3.11 40.60 7.95
C GLY A 40 -3.68 39.59 6.96
N TRP A 41 -3.21 38.36 7.03
CA TRP A 41 -3.83 37.22 6.36
C TRP A 41 -5.08 36.81 7.12
N ARG A 42 -6.25 37.24 6.61
CA ARG A 42 -7.55 36.78 7.08
C ARG A 42 -7.83 35.36 6.59
N ARG A 43 -8.29 34.55 7.54
CA ARG A 43 -8.88 33.21 7.38
C ARG A 43 -10.16 33.33 6.54
N ALA A 44 -10.21 32.68 5.39
CA ALA A 44 -11.39 32.63 4.53
C ALA A 44 -12.26 31.44 4.94
N ASP A 45 -13.40 31.73 5.55
CA ASP A 45 -14.50 30.79 5.72
C ASP A 45 -15.44 30.83 4.51
N ARG A 46 -15.87 29.62 4.10
CA ARG A 46 -17.20 29.29 3.55
C ARG A 46 -17.50 29.66 2.09
N CYS A 47 -17.41 28.65 1.20
CA CYS A 47 -18.40 28.52 0.10
C CYS A 47 -18.71 27.05 -0.27
N ARG A 48 -19.94 26.67 0.07
CA ARG A 48 -20.90 25.67 -0.44
C ARG A 48 -20.42 24.48 -1.32
N ARG A 49 -20.69 23.27 -0.80
CA ARG A 49 -20.95 22.04 -1.57
C ARG A 49 -22.38 22.05 -2.15
N PRO A 50 -22.66 21.26 -3.20
CA PRO A 50 -23.92 20.53 -3.31
C PRO A 50 -23.67 19.03 -3.12
N ILE A 51 -24.23 18.46 -2.06
CA ILE A 51 -24.42 17.01 -1.91
C ILE A 51 -25.91 16.77 -2.04
N CYS A 52 -26.28 15.96 -3.04
CA CYS A 52 -27.63 15.46 -3.23
C CYS A 52 -28.07 14.58 -2.06
N GLU A 53 -29.33 14.76 -1.72
CA GLU A 53 -30.05 14.24 -0.57
C GLU A 53 -30.22 12.71 -0.57
N ALA A 54 -30.17 12.12 0.63
CA ALA A 54 -30.87 10.89 0.94
C ALA A 54 -31.21 10.85 2.44
N GLY A 55 -32.47 11.15 2.77
CA GLY A 55 -33.31 10.57 3.83
C GLY A 55 -32.86 10.56 5.31
N PRO A 56 -33.73 10.93 6.28
CA PRO A 56 -33.36 11.02 7.69
C PRO A 56 -33.46 9.68 8.42
N ILE A 57 -32.45 9.34 9.23
CA ILE A 57 -32.59 8.35 10.31
C ILE A 57 -32.52 9.09 11.65
N VAL A 58 -33.72 9.22 12.22
CA VAL A 58 -34.11 9.22 13.64
C VAL A 58 -32.99 9.43 14.67
N GLY A 59 -33.11 10.52 15.42
CA GLY A 59 -32.19 10.92 16.45
C GLY A 59 -32.24 10.10 17.75
N CYS A 60 -31.09 10.08 18.43
CA CYS A 60 -30.99 9.76 19.85
C CYS A 60 -30.45 10.99 20.57
N ARG A 61 -31.30 11.58 21.43
CA ARG A 61 -30.93 12.60 22.41
C ARG A 61 -30.03 11.97 23.48
N GLY A 62 -28.98 12.69 23.86
CA GLY A 62 -28.20 12.41 25.07
C GLY A 62 -29.00 12.70 26.34
N GLY A 63 -28.69 11.96 27.40
CA GLY A 63 -29.12 12.22 28.76
C GLY A 63 -27.90 12.28 29.67
N ALA A 64 -27.75 13.40 30.38
CA ALA A 64 -26.75 13.64 31.40
C ALA A 64 -27.24 13.16 32.78
N PHE A 65 -26.28 12.92 33.67
CA PHE A 65 -26.40 12.49 35.07
C PHE A 65 -27.18 13.48 35.97
N ALA A 66 -28.01 12.94 36.88
CA ALA A 66 -28.19 13.41 38.28
C ALA A 66 -29.05 12.41 39.10
N ASP A 67 -28.61 12.16 40.33
CA ASP A 67 -29.31 11.55 41.51
C ASP A 67 -28.92 12.48 42.72
N PRO A 68 -29.60 12.60 43.89
CA PRO A 68 -30.48 11.63 44.59
C PRO A 68 -31.71 12.17 45.37
N GLY A 69 -32.61 11.27 45.81
CA GLY A 69 -33.58 11.52 46.90
C GLY A 69 -34.96 10.83 46.75
N GLY A 70 -35.31 9.92 47.66
CA GLY A 70 -36.51 9.02 47.63
C GLY A 70 -37.88 9.68 47.95
N PRO A 71 -38.93 8.96 48.45
CA PRO A 71 -39.07 7.54 48.77
C PRO A 71 -40.15 6.78 47.95
N GLN A 72 -40.19 5.47 48.16
CA GLN A 72 -41.05 4.47 47.52
C GLN A 72 -42.56 4.77 47.58
N ALA A 73 -43.22 4.71 46.42
CA ALA A 73 -44.66 4.52 46.31
C ALA A 73 -44.97 3.31 45.42
N ARG A 74 -45.56 2.28 46.03
CA ARG A 74 -46.13 1.11 45.37
C ARG A 74 -47.35 1.52 44.54
N GLY A 75 -47.44 1.09 43.29
CA GLY A 75 -48.64 1.34 42.49
C GLY A 75 -48.67 0.66 41.12
N ARG A 76 -49.36 -0.49 41.08
CA ARG A 76 -50.09 -1.11 39.95
C ARG A 76 -49.34 -1.42 38.64
N ALA A 77 -49.23 -2.73 38.41
CA ALA A 77 -49.00 -3.38 37.13
C ALA A 77 -50.02 -2.97 36.07
N GLN A 78 -49.53 -2.56 34.89
CA GLN A 78 -50.31 -2.52 33.66
C GLN A 78 -49.45 -3.05 32.49
N GLY A 79 -49.90 -4.18 31.93
CA GLY A 79 -49.78 -4.55 30.51
C GLY A 79 -48.38 -4.60 29.89
N ALA A 80 -47.65 -5.69 30.11
CA ALA A 80 -46.50 -6.05 29.28
C ALA A 80 -46.95 -6.36 27.84
N ARG A 81 -46.75 -5.42 26.91
CA ARG A 81 -46.79 -5.70 25.47
C ARG A 81 -45.57 -6.53 25.10
N ARG A 82 -45.79 -7.75 24.58
CA ARG A 82 -44.75 -8.60 24.00
C ARG A 82 -44.00 -7.84 22.89
N PRO A 83 -42.65 -7.84 22.86
CA PRO A 83 -41.93 -7.30 21.73
C PRO A 83 -42.17 -8.19 20.49
N ARG A 84 -42.55 -7.56 19.37
CA ARG A 84 -42.56 -8.22 18.06
C ARG A 84 -41.16 -8.78 17.79
N SER A 85 -41.06 -10.07 17.54
CA SER A 85 -39.87 -10.71 17.01
C SER A 85 -39.50 -10.02 15.68
N GLN A 86 -38.35 -9.34 15.66
CA GLN A 86 -37.75 -8.94 14.39
C GLN A 86 -37.42 -10.21 13.60
N PRO A 87 -37.66 -10.25 12.28
CA PRO A 87 -37.18 -11.36 11.46
C PRO A 87 -35.66 -11.38 11.60
N GLN A 88 -35.14 -12.46 12.17
CA GLN A 88 -33.70 -12.71 12.24
C GLN A 88 -33.21 -12.72 10.78
N GLN A 89 -32.55 -11.64 10.35
CA GLN A 89 -31.82 -11.64 9.08
C GLN A 89 -30.83 -12.79 9.17
N ARG A 90 -31.13 -13.89 8.50
CA ARG A 90 -30.23 -15.03 8.38
C ARG A 90 -28.97 -14.48 7.74
N GLN A 91 -27.90 -14.40 8.54
CA GLN A 91 -26.59 -14.13 8.00
C GLN A 91 -26.31 -15.22 6.97
N PRO A 92 -25.95 -14.87 5.72
CA PRO A 92 -25.58 -15.88 4.74
C PRO A 92 -24.42 -16.70 5.31
N THR A 93 -24.47 -18.01 5.10
CA THR A 93 -23.44 -18.93 5.57
C THR A 93 -22.07 -18.51 5.02
N ALA A 94 -20.99 -18.78 5.75
CA ALA A 94 -19.63 -18.43 5.34
C ALA A 94 -19.28 -18.91 3.90
N ARG A 95 -19.91 -20.01 3.46
CA ARG A 95 -19.80 -20.54 2.09
C ARG A 95 -20.46 -19.66 1.02
N ALA A 96 -21.56 -18.96 1.34
CA ALA A 96 -22.21 -18.03 0.43
C ALA A 96 -21.49 -16.67 0.34
N ARG A 97 -20.72 -16.29 1.38
CA ARG A 97 -19.89 -15.08 1.37
C ARG A 97 -18.65 -15.20 0.48
N ARG A 98 -18.08 -16.40 0.37
CA ARG A 98 -16.86 -16.65 -0.42
C ARG A 98 -17.10 -16.82 -1.93
N GLY A 99 -18.34 -17.12 -2.35
CA GLY A 99 -18.68 -17.36 -3.76
C GLY A 99 -19.31 -16.17 -4.49
N ALA A 100 -19.53 -15.04 -3.81
CA ALA A 100 -20.06 -13.84 -4.44
C ALA A 100 -18.89 -13.06 -5.03
N ALA A 101 -18.72 -13.13 -6.35
CA ALA A 101 -17.72 -12.34 -7.04
C ALA A 101 -17.87 -10.87 -6.63
N MET A 102 -16.80 -10.31 -6.06
CA MET A 102 -16.86 -9.08 -5.31
C MET A 102 -16.83 -7.83 -6.20
N ALA A 103 -16.73 -7.97 -7.52
CA ALA A 103 -16.93 -6.91 -8.48
C ALA A 103 -18.41 -6.70 -8.81
N SER A 104 -18.75 -5.52 -9.33
CA SER A 104 -20.15 -5.22 -9.68
C SER A 104 -20.67 -6.06 -10.85
N LYS A 105 -19.82 -6.41 -11.83
CA LYS A 105 -20.12 -7.24 -12.99
C LYS A 105 -18.88 -8.04 -13.42
N PRO A 106 -18.52 -9.11 -12.69
CA PRO A 106 -17.25 -9.83 -12.87
C PRO A 106 -16.97 -10.19 -14.33
N GLY A 107 -15.75 -9.95 -14.78
CA GLY A 107 -15.31 -10.28 -16.14
C GLY A 107 -14.85 -11.74 -16.30
N VAL A 108 -14.33 -12.06 -17.48
CA VAL A 108 -13.69 -13.36 -17.76
C VAL A 108 -12.41 -13.47 -16.94
N MET A 109 -12.13 -14.65 -16.38
CA MET A 109 -10.93 -14.90 -15.55
C MET A 109 -10.81 -13.88 -14.40
N TYR A 110 -11.94 -13.59 -13.75
CA TYR A 110 -12.00 -12.68 -12.61
C TYR A 110 -11.27 -13.26 -11.39
N ASP A 111 -11.62 -14.49 -11.00
CA ASP A 111 -10.98 -15.18 -9.88
C ASP A 111 -9.65 -15.81 -10.30
N PHE A 112 -8.75 -15.99 -9.34
CA PHE A 112 -7.50 -16.71 -9.57
C PHE A 112 -7.77 -18.20 -9.87
N PRO A 113 -6.92 -18.86 -10.68
CA PRO A 113 -7.10 -20.29 -11.00
C PRO A 113 -7.14 -21.20 -9.77
N TRP A 114 -6.51 -20.78 -8.67
CA TRP A 114 -6.46 -21.51 -7.40
C TRP A 114 -7.45 -21.02 -6.34
N GLU A 115 -8.38 -20.12 -6.68
CA GLU A 115 -9.45 -19.71 -5.76
C GLU A 115 -10.20 -20.91 -5.15
N PRO A 116 -10.53 -21.99 -5.90
CA PRO A 116 -11.19 -23.17 -5.32
C PRO A 116 -10.35 -23.89 -4.25
N MET A 117 -9.03 -23.70 -4.24
CA MET A 117 -8.12 -24.30 -3.26
C MET A 117 -8.17 -23.56 -1.91
N GLY A 118 -8.64 -22.30 -1.88
CA GLY A 118 -8.57 -21.44 -0.70
C GLY A 118 -7.15 -21.41 -0.13
N ASN A 119 -7.02 -21.64 1.19
CA ASN A 119 -5.72 -21.61 1.87
C ASN A 119 -4.75 -22.72 1.42
N TYR A 120 -5.19 -23.74 0.68
CA TYR A 120 -4.28 -24.73 0.09
C TYR A 120 -3.49 -24.17 -1.09
N LYS A 121 -3.76 -22.95 -1.55
CA LYS A 121 -2.99 -22.26 -2.62
C LYS A 121 -1.47 -22.23 -2.36
N TYR A 122 -1.04 -22.22 -1.10
CA TYR A 122 0.38 -22.26 -0.75
C TYR A 122 1.10 -23.56 -1.17
N LEU A 123 0.36 -24.64 -1.46
CA LEU A 123 0.93 -25.84 -2.06
C LEU A 123 1.53 -25.58 -3.45
N LEU A 124 1.11 -24.52 -4.15
CA LEU A 124 1.73 -24.10 -5.41
C LEU A 124 3.17 -23.64 -5.22
N LEU A 125 3.55 -23.20 -4.02
CA LEU A 125 4.92 -22.82 -3.68
C LEU A 125 5.75 -24.01 -3.16
N ALA A 126 5.11 -25.15 -2.84
CA ALA A 126 5.79 -26.31 -2.28
C ALA A 126 6.89 -26.89 -3.19
N PRO A 127 6.73 -26.99 -4.53
CA PRO A 127 7.79 -27.48 -5.40
C PRO A 127 9.10 -26.69 -5.26
N PHE A 128 9.03 -25.37 -5.09
CA PHE A 128 10.20 -24.53 -4.88
C PHE A 128 10.92 -24.85 -3.57
N ALA A 129 10.16 -24.96 -2.48
CA ALA A 129 10.71 -25.28 -1.17
C ALA A 129 11.33 -26.69 -1.14
N VAL A 130 10.67 -27.67 -1.76
CA VAL A 130 11.18 -29.05 -1.85
C VAL A 130 12.44 -29.09 -2.70
N ALA A 131 12.46 -28.47 -3.88
CA ALA A 131 13.63 -28.45 -4.74
C ALA A 131 14.84 -27.80 -4.05
N ALA A 132 14.63 -26.64 -3.42
CA ALA A 132 15.66 -25.92 -2.69
C ALA A 132 16.20 -26.70 -1.48
N ALA A 133 15.33 -27.40 -0.74
CA ALA A 133 15.72 -28.16 0.45
C ALA A 133 16.37 -29.51 0.11
N ALA A 134 15.91 -30.17 -0.96
CA ALA A 134 16.41 -31.47 -1.39
C ALA A 134 17.68 -31.38 -2.26
N GLY A 135 18.14 -30.16 -2.59
CA GLY A 135 19.28 -29.95 -3.49
C GLY A 135 18.98 -30.37 -4.94
N LEU A 136 17.72 -30.29 -5.35
CA LEU A 136 17.25 -30.56 -6.72
C LEU A 136 17.13 -29.28 -7.55
N ASP A 137 17.77 -28.21 -7.09
CA ASP A 137 17.73 -26.91 -7.77
C ASP A 137 18.61 -26.93 -9.03
N ASP A 138 18.36 -25.98 -9.93
CA ASP A 138 19.22 -25.78 -11.09
C ASP A 138 20.56 -25.12 -10.69
N SER A 139 21.45 -24.95 -11.67
CA SER A 139 22.76 -24.32 -11.43
C SER A 139 22.68 -22.87 -10.98
N ASP A 140 21.53 -22.22 -11.13
CA ASP A 140 21.30 -20.83 -10.74
C ASP A 140 20.68 -20.73 -9.32
N ASP A 141 20.51 -21.86 -8.62
CA ASP A 141 19.79 -21.94 -7.35
C ASP A 141 18.40 -21.26 -7.44
N TRP A 142 17.71 -21.38 -8.59
CA TRP A 142 16.50 -20.62 -8.90
C TRP A 142 15.40 -20.80 -7.84
N CYS A 143 15.11 -22.05 -7.46
CA CYS A 143 14.06 -22.36 -6.50
C CYS A 143 14.37 -21.76 -5.13
N ARG A 144 15.63 -21.83 -4.69
CA ARG A 144 16.10 -21.21 -3.45
C ARG A 144 15.91 -19.70 -3.50
N HIS A 145 16.28 -19.03 -4.59
CA HIS A 145 16.08 -17.60 -4.77
C HIS A 145 14.59 -17.22 -4.75
N MET A 146 13.72 -17.98 -5.43
CA MET A 146 12.28 -17.75 -5.42
C MET A 146 11.68 -17.86 -4.01
N VAL A 147 12.06 -18.88 -3.23
CA VAL A 147 11.62 -19.03 -1.84
C VAL A 147 12.05 -17.81 -1.01
N LEU A 148 13.32 -17.41 -1.11
CA LEU A 148 13.84 -16.26 -0.36
C LEU A 148 13.16 -14.95 -0.76
N LEU A 149 12.91 -14.73 -2.05
CA LEU A 149 12.23 -13.52 -2.54
C LEU A 149 10.77 -13.45 -2.10
N VAL A 150 10.03 -14.57 -2.20
CA VAL A 150 8.64 -14.63 -1.73
C VAL A 150 8.58 -14.39 -0.23
N LEU A 151 9.44 -15.04 0.56
CA LEU A 151 9.53 -14.81 2.01
C LEU A 151 9.87 -13.36 2.34
N ALA A 152 10.84 -12.76 1.66
CA ALA A 152 11.22 -11.36 1.86
C ALA A 152 10.04 -10.41 1.56
N ARG A 153 9.23 -10.71 0.53
CA ARG A 153 8.04 -9.94 0.18
C ARG A 153 6.94 -10.07 1.23
N TYR A 154 6.70 -11.26 1.79
CA TYR A 154 5.79 -11.43 2.94
C TYR A 154 6.25 -10.67 4.17
N VAL A 155 7.54 -10.75 4.51
CA VAL A 155 8.12 -10.00 5.64
C VAL A 155 7.94 -8.50 5.43
N LEU A 156 8.28 -7.99 4.24
CA LEU A 156 8.14 -6.57 3.91
C LEU A 156 6.68 -6.11 4.00
N ALA A 157 5.74 -6.89 3.46
CA ALA A 157 4.31 -6.60 3.57
C ALA A 157 3.86 -6.55 5.03
N GLN A 158 4.25 -7.53 5.84
CA GLN A 158 3.91 -7.58 7.26
C GLN A 158 4.50 -6.39 8.04
N LEU A 159 5.72 -5.98 7.72
CA LEU A 159 6.34 -4.79 8.30
C LEU A 159 5.54 -3.53 7.96
N PHE A 160 5.13 -3.37 6.71
CA PHE A 160 4.32 -2.21 6.31
C PHE A 160 2.92 -2.23 6.92
N VAL A 161 2.26 -3.38 7.00
CA VAL A 161 0.95 -3.53 7.69
C VAL A 161 1.09 -3.20 9.18
N THR A 162 2.19 -3.61 9.81
CA THR A 162 2.45 -3.26 11.21
C THR A 162 2.68 -1.76 11.35
N ALA A 163 3.52 -1.17 10.49
CA ALA A 163 3.79 0.26 10.48
C ALA A 163 2.54 1.11 10.23
N SER A 164 1.63 0.67 9.35
CA SER A 164 0.38 1.38 9.06
C SER A 164 -0.57 1.40 10.26
N ARG A 165 -0.48 0.41 11.16
CA ARG A 165 -1.31 0.29 12.36
C ARG A 165 -0.73 1.00 13.59
N ILE A 166 0.54 1.37 13.58
CA ILE A 166 1.17 2.14 14.65
C ILE A 166 0.76 3.63 14.51
N HIS A 167 -0.06 4.11 15.46
CA HIS A 167 -0.58 5.48 15.42
C HIS A 167 0.52 6.56 15.38
N ALA A 168 1.65 6.31 16.04
CA ALA A 168 2.79 7.24 16.03
C ALA A 168 3.40 7.45 14.62
N ILE A 169 3.30 6.44 13.74
CA ILE A 169 3.84 6.47 12.38
C ILE A 169 2.77 6.99 11.41
N SER A 170 1.59 6.37 11.39
CA SER A 170 0.57 6.61 10.37
C SER A 170 -0.44 7.69 10.74
N GLY A 171 -0.58 8.04 12.02
CA GLY A 171 -1.70 8.85 12.52
C GLY A 171 -1.87 10.21 11.82
N LYS A 172 -0.76 10.90 11.54
CA LYS A 172 -0.77 12.22 10.85
C LYS A 172 -1.08 12.13 9.36
N HIS A 173 -0.80 10.99 8.72
CA HIS A 173 -0.90 10.80 7.27
C HIS A 173 -2.13 9.98 6.86
N ARG A 174 -2.98 9.60 7.82
CA ARG A 174 -4.12 8.73 7.57
C ARG A 174 -5.21 9.46 6.79
N ILE A 175 -5.51 8.96 5.59
CA ILE A 175 -6.53 9.52 4.70
C ILE A 175 -7.94 9.38 5.30
N GLN A 176 -8.25 8.20 5.86
CA GLN A 176 -9.54 7.91 6.47
C GLN A 176 -9.44 7.83 7.99
N LYS A 177 -10.33 8.53 8.70
CA LYS A 177 -10.36 8.46 10.18
C LYS A 177 -10.99 7.18 10.72
N ARG A 178 -11.73 6.45 9.89
CA ARG A 178 -12.40 5.19 10.22
C ARG A 178 -11.38 4.05 10.35
N GLY A 179 -11.68 3.08 11.20
CA GLY A 179 -10.93 1.83 11.26
C GLY A 179 -11.35 0.87 10.14
N VAL A 180 -10.48 -0.11 9.86
CA VAL A 180 -10.78 -1.22 8.96
C VAL A 180 -11.89 -2.07 9.58
N ASN A 181 -12.87 -2.48 8.77
CA ASN A 181 -13.96 -3.36 9.20
C ASN A 181 -13.74 -4.80 8.73
N PHE A 182 -14.48 -5.73 9.33
CA PHE A 182 -14.42 -7.15 8.97
C PHE A 182 -14.75 -7.38 7.50
N GLU A 183 -15.68 -6.63 6.91
CA GLU A 183 -15.98 -6.81 5.48
C GLU A 183 -14.80 -6.45 4.58
N GLN A 184 -13.99 -5.43 4.93
CA GLN A 184 -12.78 -5.11 4.18
C GLN A 184 -11.69 -6.14 4.42
N MET A 185 -11.50 -6.59 5.66
CA MET A 185 -10.56 -7.67 5.97
C MET A 185 -10.86 -8.94 5.15
N ASP A 186 -12.13 -9.35 5.08
CA ASP A 186 -12.55 -10.53 4.31
C ASP A 186 -12.27 -10.37 2.80
N ARG A 187 -12.31 -9.13 2.26
CA ARG A 187 -11.97 -8.86 0.86
C ARG A 187 -10.47 -8.93 0.59
N GLU A 188 -9.68 -8.53 1.58
CA GLU A 188 -8.22 -8.41 1.47
C GLU A 188 -7.48 -9.65 1.97
N ASP A 189 -8.18 -10.70 2.42
CA ASP A 189 -7.56 -11.92 2.98
C ASP A 189 -6.62 -12.62 1.99
N ASN A 190 -6.93 -12.52 0.69
CA ASN A 190 -6.16 -13.09 -0.41
C ASN A 190 -5.23 -12.07 -1.11
N TRP A 191 -4.83 -10.99 -0.43
CA TRP A 191 -3.94 -9.94 -0.98
C TRP A 191 -2.63 -10.47 -1.58
N ASP A 192 -2.23 -11.68 -1.22
CA ASP A 192 -0.96 -12.31 -1.55
C ASP A 192 -0.99 -13.21 -2.80
N ASP A 193 -2.15 -13.38 -3.45
CA ASP A 193 -2.27 -14.20 -4.66
C ASP A 193 -1.34 -13.75 -5.78
N PHE A 194 -1.10 -12.44 -5.90
CA PHE A 194 -0.18 -11.92 -6.90
C PHE A 194 1.28 -12.35 -6.65
N LEU A 195 1.68 -12.64 -5.41
CA LEU A 195 3.03 -13.14 -5.13
C LEU A 195 3.19 -14.56 -5.69
N ILE A 196 2.17 -15.41 -5.48
CA ILE A 196 2.15 -16.77 -6.02
C ILE A 196 2.16 -16.70 -7.55
N LEU A 197 1.33 -15.84 -8.14
CA LEU A 197 1.32 -15.63 -9.59
C LEU A 197 2.69 -15.20 -10.12
N GLN A 198 3.31 -14.19 -9.52
CA GLN A 198 4.62 -13.71 -9.96
C GLN A 198 5.69 -14.81 -9.83
N ALA A 199 5.70 -15.58 -8.75
CA ALA A 199 6.64 -16.70 -8.60
C ALA A 199 6.49 -17.74 -9.72
N LEU A 200 5.25 -18.11 -10.06
CA LEU A 200 4.96 -19.06 -11.14
C LEU A 200 5.32 -18.50 -12.52
N VAL A 201 4.95 -17.25 -12.82
CA VAL A 201 5.23 -16.61 -14.10
C VAL A 201 6.73 -16.41 -14.30
N MET A 202 7.45 -15.91 -13.28
CA MET A 202 8.89 -15.70 -13.37
C MET A 202 9.63 -17.02 -13.57
N THR A 203 9.17 -18.10 -12.95
CA THR A 203 9.75 -19.44 -13.15
C THR A 203 9.52 -19.95 -14.57
N ALA A 204 8.31 -19.75 -15.11
CA ALA A 204 8.03 -20.08 -16.50
C ALA A 204 8.92 -19.27 -17.46
N VAL A 205 9.13 -17.98 -17.17
CA VAL A 205 10.02 -17.10 -17.96
C VAL A 205 11.47 -17.58 -17.90
N HIS A 206 11.99 -17.91 -16.71
CA HIS A 206 13.34 -18.43 -16.51
C HIS A 206 13.60 -19.69 -17.35
N TRP A 207 12.64 -20.61 -17.40
CA TRP A 207 12.78 -21.85 -18.17
C TRP A 207 12.63 -21.66 -19.69
N VAL A 208 11.85 -20.69 -20.14
CA VAL A 208 11.59 -20.47 -21.57
C VAL A 208 12.63 -19.53 -22.19
N LEU A 209 13.14 -18.55 -21.43
CA LEU A 209 14.06 -17.53 -21.92
C LEU A 209 15.49 -17.79 -21.40
N PRO A 210 16.45 -18.15 -22.28
CA PRO A 210 17.82 -18.49 -21.89
C PRO A 210 18.65 -17.31 -21.36
N GLY A 211 18.08 -16.10 -21.35
CA GLY A 211 18.76 -14.86 -20.98
C GLY A 211 18.84 -14.60 -19.48
N PHE A 212 18.35 -15.51 -18.62
CA PHE A 212 18.24 -15.32 -17.16
C PHE A 212 19.24 -16.14 -16.33
N ALA A 213 20.18 -16.84 -16.96
CA ALA A 213 21.18 -17.65 -16.26
C ALA A 213 22.37 -16.81 -15.75
N ASN A 214 22.97 -17.24 -14.64
CA ASN A 214 24.24 -16.72 -14.09
C ASN A 214 24.26 -15.21 -13.77
N PHE A 215 23.14 -14.64 -13.32
CA PHE A 215 23.13 -13.24 -12.87
C PHE A 215 23.99 -13.07 -11.61
N PRO A 216 24.75 -11.96 -11.48
CA PRO A 216 25.43 -11.68 -10.24
C PRO A 216 24.40 -11.43 -9.13
N LEU A 217 24.70 -11.86 -7.91
CA LEU A 217 23.85 -11.61 -6.73
C LEU A 217 23.50 -10.12 -6.54
N PHE A 218 24.40 -9.23 -6.97
CA PHE A 218 24.17 -7.79 -6.92
C PHE A 218 24.93 -7.04 -8.02
N SER A 219 24.29 -6.01 -8.58
CA SER A 219 24.88 -5.13 -9.58
C SER A 219 24.34 -3.71 -9.43
N TRP A 220 25.21 -2.73 -9.16
CA TRP A 220 24.83 -1.31 -9.15
C TRP A 220 24.32 -0.85 -10.53
N ARG A 221 24.89 -1.38 -11.61
CA ARG A 221 24.43 -1.09 -12.98
C ARG A 221 23.02 -1.65 -13.20
N GLY A 222 22.78 -2.89 -12.76
CA GLY A 222 21.45 -3.51 -12.79
C GLY A 222 20.44 -2.71 -11.98
N LEU A 223 20.80 -2.29 -10.77
CA LEU A 223 19.92 -1.46 -9.94
C LEU A 223 19.59 -0.12 -10.61
N ALA A 224 20.58 0.56 -11.19
CA ALA A 224 20.34 1.80 -11.93
C ALA A 224 19.47 1.58 -13.17
N GLN A 225 19.67 0.50 -13.91
CA GLN A 225 18.82 0.10 -15.04
C GLN A 225 17.38 -0.16 -14.58
N CYS A 226 17.17 -0.95 -13.53
CA CYS A 226 15.85 -1.20 -12.96
C CYS A 226 15.17 0.09 -12.51
N ALA A 227 15.90 1.01 -11.86
CA ALA A 227 15.35 2.29 -11.42
C ALA A 227 14.90 3.17 -12.61
N LEU A 228 15.67 3.20 -13.70
CA LEU A 228 15.33 3.94 -14.92
C LEU A 228 14.14 3.30 -15.67
N LEU A 229 14.13 1.97 -15.78
CA LEU A 229 13.02 1.23 -16.38
C LEU A 229 11.72 1.43 -15.59
N HIS A 230 11.82 1.41 -14.26
CA HIS A 230 10.70 1.67 -13.37
C HIS A 230 10.17 3.09 -13.56
N ALA A 231 11.02 4.11 -13.36
CA ALA A 231 10.62 5.51 -13.39
C ALA A 231 10.16 6.00 -14.79
N GLY A 232 10.52 5.30 -15.87
CA GLY A 232 10.13 5.64 -17.23
C GLY A 232 9.02 4.72 -17.77
N PRO A 233 9.38 3.64 -18.51
CA PRO A 233 8.41 2.75 -19.13
C PRO A 233 7.33 2.19 -18.20
N THR A 234 7.72 1.68 -17.03
CA THR A 234 6.77 1.01 -16.11
C THR A 234 5.70 1.97 -15.60
N GLU A 235 6.09 3.17 -15.15
CA GLU A 235 5.15 4.20 -14.70
C GLU A 235 4.22 4.67 -15.84
N PHE A 236 4.75 4.84 -17.06
CA PHE A 236 3.95 5.23 -18.22
C PHE A 236 2.88 4.18 -18.55
N VAL A 237 3.26 2.90 -18.65
CA VAL A 237 2.34 1.80 -18.96
C VAL A 237 1.34 1.61 -17.82
N TYR A 238 1.81 1.66 -16.57
CA TYR A 238 0.95 1.61 -15.38
C TYR A 238 -0.14 2.68 -15.43
N TYR A 239 0.24 3.94 -15.69
CA TYR A 239 -0.70 5.05 -15.75
C TYR A 239 -1.82 4.82 -16.76
N TRP A 240 -1.47 4.44 -18.00
CA TRP A 240 -2.45 4.25 -19.05
C TRP A 240 -3.32 3.01 -18.83
N PHE A 241 -2.73 1.92 -18.34
CA PHE A 241 -3.48 0.71 -18.01
C PHE A 241 -4.44 0.97 -16.86
N HIS A 242 -3.99 1.60 -15.78
CA HIS A 242 -4.83 1.98 -14.66
C HIS A 242 -5.95 2.93 -15.09
N ARG A 243 -5.64 3.92 -15.92
CA ARG A 243 -6.66 4.82 -16.50
C ARG A 243 -7.69 4.06 -17.33
N ALA A 244 -7.28 3.06 -18.12
CA ALA A 244 -8.20 2.23 -18.89
C ALA A 244 -9.11 1.40 -17.98
N LEU A 245 -8.58 0.86 -16.87
CA LEU A 245 -9.35 0.13 -15.86
C LEU A 245 -10.45 0.98 -15.19
N HIS A 246 -10.32 2.31 -15.22
CA HIS A 246 -11.36 3.24 -14.77
C HIS A 246 -12.46 3.53 -15.81
N ASN A 247 -12.39 2.97 -17.01
CA ASN A 247 -13.53 2.96 -17.93
C ASN A 247 -14.68 2.12 -17.35
N HIS A 248 -15.93 2.54 -17.53
CA HIS A 248 -17.11 1.88 -16.95
C HIS A 248 -17.14 0.34 -17.11
N ALA A 249 -16.75 -0.18 -18.28
CA ALA A 249 -16.77 -1.61 -18.54
C ALA A 249 -15.70 -2.35 -17.71
N LEU A 250 -14.44 -1.92 -17.79
CA LEU A 250 -13.32 -2.53 -17.08
C LEU A 250 -13.39 -2.26 -15.57
N TYR A 251 -13.92 -1.11 -15.16
CA TYR A 251 -14.15 -0.79 -13.78
C TYR A 251 -15.14 -1.77 -13.17
N GLY A 252 -16.30 -1.94 -13.82
CA GLY A 252 -17.33 -2.86 -13.32
C GLY A 252 -16.84 -4.30 -13.23
N ALA A 253 -16.00 -4.71 -14.18
CA ALA A 253 -15.51 -6.08 -14.34
C ALA A 253 -14.30 -6.44 -13.49
N TYR A 254 -13.31 -5.56 -13.38
CA TYR A 254 -12.01 -5.88 -12.79
C TYR A 254 -11.59 -4.88 -11.71
N HIS A 255 -11.84 -3.58 -11.88
CA HIS A 255 -11.25 -2.60 -10.96
C HIS A 255 -12.14 -2.19 -9.78
N SER A 256 -13.45 -2.41 -9.84
CA SER A 256 -14.40 -1.96 -8.81
C SER A 256 -14.19 -2.62 -7.45
N HIS A 257 -13.66 -3.85 -7.44
CA HIS A 257 -13.35 -4.58 -6.20
C HIS A 257 -12.30 -3.85 -5.36
N HIS A 258 -11.20 -3.44 -5.99
CA HIS A 258 -10.12 -2.69 -5.36
C HIS A 258 -10.64 -1.38 -4.70
N HIS A 259 -11.54 -0.66 -5.36
CA HIS A 259 -12.13 0.58 -4.81
C HIS A 259 -13.11 0.36 -3.64
N LYS A 260 -13.49 -0.88 -3.32
CA LYS A 260 -14.29 -1.18 -2.12
C LYS A 260 -13.45 -1.12 -0.84
N SER A 261 -12.13 -1.18 -0.93
CA SER A 261 -11.22 -1.01 0.20
C SER A 261 -10.94 0.47 0.45
N PHE A 262 -11.88 1.13 1.13
CA PHE A 262 -11.82 2.57 1.33
C PHE A 262 -10.84 2.97 2.44
N VAL A 263 -10.58 2.10 3.43
CA VAL A 263 -9.54 2.32 4.43
C VAL A 263 -8.24 1.78 3.87
N THR A 264 -7.42 2.65 3.29
CA THR A 264 -6.17 2.24 2.63
C THR A 264 -5.19 1.61 3.63
N GLU A 265 -4.97 0.30 3.51
CA GLU A 265 -3.86 -0.42 4.11
C GLU A 265 -2.83 -0.80 3.03
N PRO A 266 -1.59 -1.16 3.41
CA PRO A 266 -0.61 -1.65 2.45
C PRO A 266 -1.11 -2.81 1.59
N THR A 267 -1.98 -3.66 2.13
CA THR A 267 -2.62 -4.79 1.44
C THR A 267 -3.71 -4.37 0.46
N SER A 268 -4.43 -3.28 0.73
CA SER A 268 -5.51 -2.78 -0.13
C SER A 268 -5.03 -2.47 -1.55
N GLY A 269 -3.77 -2.06 -1.68
CA GLY A 269 -3.10 -1.78 -2.96
C GLY A 269 -2.81 -3.01 -3.82
N SER A 270 -2.92 -4.21 -3.26
CA SER A 270 -2.57 -5.47 -3.92
C SER A 270 -3.78 -6.38 -4.13
N CYS A 271 -4.97 -5.97 -3.73
CA CYS A 271 -6.19 -6.77 -3.84
C CYS A 271 -6.90 -6.48 -5.16
N HIS A 272 -6.47 -7.17 -6.23
CA HIS A 272 -7.07 -7.06 -7.54
C HIS A 272 -7.50 -8.43 -8.09
N PRO A 273 -8.47 -8.47 -9.01
CA PRO A 273 -8.81 -9.70 -9.72
C PRO A 273 -7.66 -10.21 -10.59
N PHE A 274 -7.72 -11.49 -10.94
CA PHE A 274 -6.65 -12.19 -11.62
C PHE A 274 -6.24 -11.52 -12.95
N MET A 275 -7.20 -11.12 -13.80
CA MET A 275 -6.89 -10.41 -15.05
C MET A 275 -6.18 -9.07 -14.85
N GLU A 276 -6.47 -8.33 -13.78
CA GLU A 276 -5.77 -7.08 -13.49
C GLU A 276 -4.31 -7.38 -13.07
N HIS A 277 -4.07 -8.42 -12.27
CA HIS A 277 -2.72 -8.87 -11.94
C HIS A 277 -1.95 -9.46 -13.12
N LEU A 278 -2.61 -10.13 -14.06
CA LEU A 278 -1.99 -10.56 -15.33
C LEU A 278 -1.53 -9.37 -16.16
N GLY A 279 -2.26 -8.26 -16.15
CA GLY A 279 -1.85 -7.02 -16.81
C GLY A 279 -0.68 -6.34 -16.11
N TYR A 280 -0.67 -6.32 -14.77
CA TYR A 280 0.41 -5.70 -13.99
C TYR A 280 1.70 -6.54 -13.97
N THR A 281 1.62 -7.87 -14.01
CA THR A 281 2.79 -8.77 -13.97
C THR A 281 3.85 -8.40 -15.01
N PRO A 282 3.57 -8.33 -16.33
CA PRO A 282 4.58 -7.99 -17.33
C PRO A 282 5.09 -6.55 -17.23
N ASN A 283 4.41 -5.67 -16.50
CA ASN A 283 4.84 -4.28 -16.31
C ASN A 283 5.81 -4.09 -15.14
N PHE A 284 5.66 -4.91 -14.09
CA PHE A 284 6.39 -4.79 -12.82
C PHE A 284 7.32 -5.96 -12.51
N ALA A 285 7.32 -7.02 -13.33
CA ALA A 285 8.14 -8.21 -13.16
C ALA A 285 9.43 -8.14 -13.99
#